data_AF-A0A7N9CN70-F1
#
_entry.id   AF-A0A7N9CN70-F1
#
_cell.length_a   1.000
_cell.length_b   1.000
_cell.length_c   1.000
_cell.angle_alpha   90.00
_cell.angle_beta   90.00
_cell.angle_gamma   90.00
#
_symmetry.space_group_name_H-M   'P 1'
#
loop_
_entity.id
_entity.type
_entity.pdbx_description
1 polymer ?
#
loop_
_entity_poly.entity_id
_entity_poly.type
_entity_poly.pdbx_seq_one_letter_code
_entity_poly.pdbx_strand_id
1 'polypeptide(L)'
;MKRNKQSIQDIWDCVKITNLHLIVVPQSDEENGTKLENTLQDIIQENFPNLARQANIQIQEIQEVPQRYSSRRATPRHIIIRFTKVEMKEKMLSAAKEKGQVTHKGKPIRLTEDLSAETLQARSEWGPIFNILKRIFNPQFHIQPKKFHK
;
A
#
# COMPACT_ATOMS: atom_id res chain seq x y z
N MET A 1 -22.61 14.62 19.40
CA MET A 1 -21.97 13.31 19.12
C MET A 1 -21.16 13.23 17.82
N LYS A 2 -21.52 13.92 16.71
CA LYS A 2 -20.76 13.84 15.44
C LYS A 2 -19.30 14.34 15.53
N ARG A 3 -19.04 15.41 16.29
CA ARG A 3 -17.70 16.00 16.47
C ARG A 3 -16.68 15.04 17.09
N ASN A 4 -17.09 14.21 18.04
CA ASN A 4 -16.18 13.28 18.73
C ASN A 4 -15.74 12.12 17.83
N LYS A 5 -16.62 11.64 16.94
CA LYS A 5 -16.28 10.58 15.97
C LYS A 5 -15.25 11.07 14.96
N GLN A 6 -15.44 12.29 14.43
CA GLN A 6 -14.46 12.90 13.53
C GLN A 6 -13.10 13.10 14.22
N SER A 7 -13.11 13.59 15.46
CA SER A 7 -11.87 13.77 16.23
C SER A 7 -11.12 12.45 16.46
N ILE A 8 -11.82 11.33 16.67
CA ILE A 8 -11.18 10.01 16.82
C ILE A 8 -10.59 9.53 15.49
N GLN A 9 -11.28 9.75 14.37
CA GLN A 9 -10.78 9.44 13.04
C GLN A 9 -9.48 10.22 12.74
N ASP A 10 -9.49 11.53 12.97
CA ASP A 10 -8.35 12.39 12.69
C ASP A 10 -7.11 11.98 13.52
N ILE A 11 -7.31 11.57 14.78
CA ILE A 11 -6.24 11.04 15.62
C ILE A 11 -5.67 9.74 15.05
N TRP A 12 -6.53 8.81 14.62
CA TRP A 12 -6.07 7.55 14.03
C TRP A 12 -5.32 7.75 12.72
N ASP A 13 -5.80 8.64 11.86
CA ASP A 13 -5.11 8.97 10.61
C ASP A 13 -3.76 9.66 10.88
N CYS A 14 -3.67 10.53 11.89
CA CYS A 14 -2.41 11.11 12.36
C CYS A 14 -1.42 10.05 12.87
N VAL A 15 -1.88 9.04 13.60
CA VAL A 15 -1.00 7.95 14.08
C VAL A 15 -0.50 7.08 12.92
N LYS A 16 -1.35 6.87 11.91
CA LYS A 16 -1.08 5.99 10.76
C LYS A 16 -0.36 6.68 9.61
N ILE A 17 -0.19 8.00 9.65
CA ILE A 17 0.36 8.77 8.52
C ILE A 17 1.77 8.33 8.11
N THR A 18 2.56 7.82 9.05
CA THR A 18 3.91 7.26 8.81
C THR A 18 3.93 5.76 8.53
N ASN A 19 2.79 5.09 8.57
CA ASN A 19 2.69 3.65 8.37
C ASN A 19 2.52 3.30 6.89
N LEU A 20 3.19 2.21 6.50
CA LEU A 20 3.07 1.56 5.21
C LEU A 20 2.64 0.11 5.43
N HIS A 21 1.63 -0.32 4.66
CA HIS A 21 1.18 -1.71 4.62
C HIS A 21 1.85 -2.44 3.47
N LEU A 22 2.64 -3.45 3.80
CA LEU A 22 3.24 -4.37 2.87
C LEU A 22 2.47 -5.70 2.91
N ILE A 23 1.89 -6.07 1.77
CA ILE A 23 1.15 -7.32 1.58
C ILE A 23 2.06 -8.29 0.85
N VAL A 24 2.56 -9.29 1.57
CA VAL A 24 3.47 -10.34 1.07
C VAL A 24 2.87 -11.70 1.43
N VAL A 25 3.09 -12.70 0.59
CA VAL A 25 2.87 -14.09 1.00
C VAL A 25 4.12 -14.51 1.79
N PRO A 26 4.05 -14.61 3.14
CA PRO A 26 5.22 -14.89 3.96
C PRO A 26 5.78 -16.28 3.63
N GLN A 27 7.10 -16.41 3.76
CA GLN A 27 7.82 -17.63 3.41
C GLN A 27 8.15 -18.52 4.61
N SER A 28 8.05 -18.02 5.84
CA SER A 28 8.42 -18.76 7.05
C SER A 28 7.56 -18.42 8.26
N ASP A 29 7.49 -19.34 9.22
CA ASP A 29 6.68 -19.20 10.43
C ASP A 29 7.34 -18.34 11.54
N GLU A 30 8.63 -18.00 11.41
CA GLU A 30 9.42 -17.20 12.37
C GLU A 30 10.15 -16.03 11.69
N GLU A 31 9.40 -14.98 11.35
CA GLU A 31 9.97 -13.69 10.95
C GLU A 31 10.16 -12.80 12.20
N ASN A 32 11.42 -12.44 12.50
CA ASN A 32 11.75 -11.49 13.56
C ASN A 32 12.02 -10.10 12.96
N GLY A 33 12.10 -9.06 13.80
CA GLY A 33 12.26 -7.67 13.36
C GLY A 33 13.41 -7.47 12.36
N THR A 34 14.59 -8.03 12.63
CA THR A 34 15.77 -7.89 11.74
C THR A 34 15.57 -8.57 10.38
N LYS A 35 14.91 -9.74 10.31
CA LYS A 35 14.57 -10.38 9.02
C LYS A 35 13.60 -9.53 8.21
N LEU A 36 12.63 -8.88 8.87
CA LEU A 36 11.68 -7.99 8.21
C LEU A 36 12.39 -6.74 7.65
N GLU A 37 13.32 -6.15 8.40
CA GLU A 37 14.13 -5.03 7.93
C GLU A 37 14.96 -5.40 6.70
N ASN A 38 15.63 -6.56 6.71
CA ASN A 38 16.37 -7.05 5.56
C ASN A 38 15.46 -7.29 4.34
N THR A 39 14.26 -7.84 4.56
CA THR A 39 13.26 -8.04 3.51
C THR A 39 12.84 -6.70 2.88
N LEU A 40 12.67 -5.67 3.71
CA LEU A 40 12.35 -4.34 3.20
C LEU A 40 13.52 -3.76 2.39
N GLN A 41 14.75 -3.95 2.82
CA GLN A 41 15.93 -3.54 2.07
C GLN A 41 16.02 -4.26 0.73
N ASP A 42 15.82 -5.58 0.69
CA ASP A 42 15.79 -6.37 -0.55
C ASP A 42 14.75 -5.84 -1.54
N ILE A 43 13.53 -5.54 -1.05
CA ILE A 43 12.46 -4.94 -1.86
C ILE A 43 12.91 -3.57 -2.42
N ILE A 44 13.53 -2.73 -1.62
CA ILE A 44 13.96 -1.40 -2.05
C ILE A 44 15.07 -1.49 -3.10
N GLN A 45 16.02 -2.40 -2.93
CA GLN A 45 17.08 -2.63 -3.92
C GLN A 45 16.53 -3.20 -5.23
N GLU A 46 15.64 -4.19 -5.16
CA GLU A 46 15.02 -4.83 -6.32
C GLU A 46 14.13 -3.86 -7.11
N ASN A 47 13.42 -2.95 -6.42
CA ASN A 47 12.38 -2.15 -7.05
C ASN A 47 12.71 -0.69 -7.24
N PHE A 48 13.45 -0.08 -6.32
CA PHE A 48 13.62 1.37 -6.18
C PHE A 48 15.11 1.74 -6.03
N PRO A 49 15.94 1.51 -7.06
CA PRO A 49 17.39 1.75 -6.98
C PRO A 49 17.76 3.20 -6.62
N ASN A 50 16.90 4.16 -6.96
CA ASN A 50 17.09 5.57 -6.59
C ASN A 50 16.92 5.82 -5.09
N LEU A 51 15.99 5.13 -4.43
CA LEU A 51 15.80 5.18 -2.98
C LEU A 51 16.88 4.38 -2.26
N ALA A 52 17.28 3.24 -2.82
CA ALA A 52 18.40 2.43 -2.31
C ALA A 52 19.72 3.19 -2.18
N ARG A 53 19.99 4.13 -3.10
CA ARG A 53 21.18 5.00 -3.06
C ARG A 53 21.10 6.06 -1.95
N GLN A 54 19.90 6.37 -1.48
CA GLN A 54 19.70 7.31 -0.38
C GLN A 54 19.85 6.54 0.94
N ALA A 55 20.96 6.76 1.66
CA ALA A 55 21.23 6.11 2.95
C ALA A 55 20.36 6.66 4.12
N ASN A 56 19.15 7.14 3.84
CA ASN A 56 18.31 7.89 4.78
C ASN A 56 17.03 7.17 5.18
N ILE A 57 16.88 5.89 4.81
CA ILE A 57 15.67 5.11 5.12
C ILE A 57 15.69 4.73 6.60
N GLN A 58 15.03 5.54 7.42
CA GLN A 58 14.91 5.33 8.86
C GLN A 58 13.57 4.70 9.20
N ILE A 59 13.62 3.48 9.70
CA ILE A 59 12.47 2.72 10.18
C ILE A 59 12.41 2.89 11.69
N GLN A 60 11.24 3.23 12.20
CA GLN A 60 10.99 3.29 13.64
C GLN A 60 10.63 1.90 14.18
N GLU A 61 9.77 1.19 13.45
CA GLU A 61 9.27 -0.12 13.83
C GLU A 61 8.84 -0.87 12.58
N ILE A 62 9.11 -2.18 12.56
CA ILE A 62 8.57 -3.09 11.56
C ILE A 62 8.01 -4.30 12.28
N GLN A 63 6.75 -4.61 12.02
CA GLN A 63 6.08 -5.71 12.69
C GLN A 63 5.15 -6.45 11.75
N GLU A 64 5.12 -7.76 11.91
CA GLU A 64 4.10 -8.60 11.30
C GLU A 64 2.80 -8.44 12.09
N VAL A 65 1.70 -8.18 11.40
CA VAL A 65 0.38 -8.10 12.03
C VAL A 65 -0.04 -9.52 12.38
N PRO A 66 -0.28 -9.84 13.68
CA PRO A 66 -0.71 -11.16 14.08
C PRO A 66 -1.96 -11.57 13.32
N GLN A 67 -1.86 -12.63 12.53
CA GLN A 67 -3.00 -13.20 11.85
C GLN A 67 -3.94 -13.78 12.90
N ARG A 68 -5.18 -13.28 12.97
CA ARG A 68 -6.18 -13.89 13.87
C ARG A 68 -6.36 -15.34 13.45
N TYR A 69 -6.01 -16.27 14.36
CA TYR A 69 -6.04 -17.71 14.16
C TYR A 69 -7.36 -18.14 13.51
N SER A 70 -7.33 -18.42 12.20
CA SER A 70 -8.39 -19.14 11.52
C SER A 70 -7.72 -20.20 10.64
N SER A 71 -7.99 -21.46 10.95
CA SER A 71 -7.39 -22.64 10.32
C SER A 71 -7.80 -22.86 8.85
N ARG A 72 -8.56 -21.93 8.25
CA ARG A 72 -9.27 -22.15 6.98
C ARG A 72 -8.66 -21.49 5.75
N ARG A 73 -7.74 -20.52 5.87
CA ARG A 73 -7.05 -19.91 4.71
C ARG A 73 -5.65 -19.44 5.08
N ALA A 74 -4.66 -19.84 4.30
CA ALA A 74 -3.37 -19.16 4.25
C ALA A 74 -3.54 -17.80 3.56
N THR A 75 -4.16 -16.82 4.25
CA THR A 75 -4.16 -15.44 3.76
C THR A 75 -2.75 -14.87 3.87
N PRO A 76 -2.28 -14.09 2.88
CA PRO A 76 -1.00 -13.41 2.95
C PRO A 76 -0.90 -12.61 4.26
N ARG A 77 0.21 -12.73 4.99
CA ARG A 77 0.44 -11.95 6.20
C ARG A 77 0.77 -10.51 5.82
N HIS A 78 0.33 -9.58 6.66
CA HIS A 78 0.52 -8.15 6.44
C HIS A 78 1.64 -7.66 7.34
N ILE A 79 2.57 -6.90 6.79
CA ILE A 79 3.64 -6.25 7.55
C ILE A 79 3.31 -4.76 7.63
N ILE A 80 3.33 -4.21 8.85
CA ILE A 80 3.24 -2.77 9.07
C ILE A 80 4.66 -2.24 9.27
N ILE A 81 5.02 -1.28 8.44
CA ILE A 81 6.30 -0.57 8.50
C ILE A 81 6.01 0.85 8.94
N ARG A 82 6.55 1.26 10.07
CA ARG A 82 6.45 2.62 10.58
C ARG A 82 7.74 3.36 10.29
N PHE A 83 7.66 4.39 9.44
CA PHE A 83 8.79 5.27 9.17
C PHE A 83 8.92 6.36 10.23
N THR A 84 10.14 6.86 10.44
CA THR A 84 10.34 8.05 11.29
C THR A 84 9.81 9.32 10.63
N LYS A 85 9.79 9.36 9.29
CA LYS A 85 9.37 10.52 8.49
C LYS A 85 8.26 10.14 7.51
N VAL A 86 7.21 10.97 7.48
CA VAL A 86 6.09 10.82 6.51
C VAL A 86 6.59 10.90 5.07
N GLU A 87 7.52 11.81 4.80
CA GLU A 87 8.13 12.00 3.48
C GLU A 87 8.70 10.69 2.91
N MET A 88 9.29 9.83 3.75
CA MET A 88 9.88 8.57 3.30
C MET A 88 8.81 7.58 2.84
N LYS A 89 7.73 7.46 3.60
CA LYS A 89 6.56 6.63 3.24
C LYS A 89 5.92 7.14 1.94
N GLU A 90 5.74 8.45 1.79
CA GLU A 90 5.15 9.04 0.59
C GLU A 90 6.02 8.82 -0.66
N LYS A 91 7.33 8.99 -0.54
CA LYS A 91 8.29 8.67 -1.61
C LYS A 91 8.20 7.21 -2.04
N MET A 92 8.13 6.30 -1.08
CA MET A 92 8.04 4.87 -1.36
C MET A 92 6.74 4.50 -2.08
N LEU A 93 5.60 5.05 -1.65
CA LEU A 93 4.32 4.84 -2.33
C LEU A 93 4.28 5.45 -3.72
N SER A 94 4.91 6.62 -3.90
CA SER A 94 4.98 7.29 -5.20
C SER A 94 5.82 6.48 -6.18
N ALA A 95 6.98 6.01 -5.75
CA ALA A 95 7.83 5.12 -6.54
C ALA A 95 7.13 3.80 -6.88
N ALA A 96 6.36 3.23 -5.95
CA ALA A 96 5.56 2.03 -6.20
C ALA A 96 4.47 2.27 -7.25
N LYS A 97 3.78 3.41 -7.19
CA LYS A 97 2.76 3.80 -8.18
C LYS A 97 3.36 4.02 -9.57
N GLU A 98 4.52 4.66 -9.65
CA GLU A 98 5.25 4.91 -10.90
C GLU A 98 5.76 3.62 -11.54
N LYS A 99 6.33 2.72 -10.72
CA LYS A 99 6.80 1.41 -11.19
C LYS A 99 5.65 0.50 -11.65
N GLY A 100 4.48 0.62 -11.03
CA GLY A 100 3.30 -0.21 -11.30
C GLY A 100 3.35 -1.58 -10.62
N GLN A 101 4.31 -2.43 -10.99
CA GLN A 101 4.50 -3.75 -10.37
C GLN A 101 5.71 -3.74 -9.44
N VAL A 102 5.48 -4.08 -8.17
CA VAL A 102 6.53 -4.25 -7.16
C VAL A 102 6.70 -5.74 -6.90
N THR A 103 7.94 -6.22 -6.81
CA THR A 103 8.26 -7.63 -6.60
C THR A 103 9.17 -7.84 -5.39
N HIS A 104 9.16 -9.04 -4.82
CA HIS A 104 10.16 -9.49 -3.86
C HIS A 104 10.58 -10.89 -4.24
N LYS A 105 11.87 -11.08 -4.57
CA LYS A 105 12.40 -12.36 -5.09
C LYS A 105 11.58 -12.84 -6.30
N GLY A 106 11.21 -11.92 -7.18
CA GLY A 106 10.41 -12.18 -8.38
C GLY A 106 8.92 -12.44 -8.15
N LYS A 107 8.42 -12.44 -6.91
CA LYS A 107 6.98 -12.58 -6.62
C LYS A 107 6.32 -11.22 -6.50
N PRO A 108 5.13 -11.00 -7.08
CA PRO A 108 4.44 -9.71 -6.96
C PRO A 108 4.00 -9.44 -5.52
N ILE A 109 4.21 -8.21 -5.06
CA ILE A 109 3.83 -7.72 -3.74
C ILE A 109 3.06 -6.40 -3.88
N ARG A 110 2.37 -5.98 -2.81
CA ARG A 110 1.60 -4.72 -2.81
C ARG A 110 2.03 -3.84 -1.65
N LEU A 111 2.34 -2.59 -1.97
CA LEU A 111 2.59 -1.52 -1.02
C LEU A 111 1.36 -0.61 -0.99
N THR A 112 0.82 -0.39 0.20
CA THR A 112 -0.43 0.35 0.41
C THR A 112 -0.35 1.27 1.62
N GLU A 113 -1.21 2.30 1.65
CA GLU A 113 -1.33 3.20 2.80
C GLU A 113 -2.05 2.50 3.96
N ASP A 114 -1.56 2.68 5.19
CA ASP A 114 -2.35 2.37 6.38
C ASP A 114 -3.35 3.50 6.62
N LEU A 115 -4.64 3.19 6.59
CA LEU A 115 -5.71 4.17 6.74
C LEU A 115 -6.66 3.73 7.86
N SER A 116 -7.36 4.69 8.46
CA SER A 116 -8.49 4.38 9.34
C SER A 116 -9.62 3.70 8.57
N ALA A 117 -10.49 2.98 9.29
CA ALA A 117 -11.62 2.29 8.70
C ALA A 117 -12.61 3.30 8.08
N GLU A 118 -12.79 4.43 8.73
CA GLU A 118 -13.63 5.54 8.29
C GLU A 118 -13.12 6.15 6.98
N THR A 119 -11.80 6.37 6.88
CA THR A 119 -11.17 6.89 5.64
C THR A 119 -11.23 5.86 4.51
N LEU A 120 -11.07 4.57 4.80
CA LEU A 120 -11.28 3.49 3.82
C LEU A 120 -12.74 3.44 3.34
N GLN A 121 -13.70 3.57 4.26
CA GLN A 121 -15.12 3.61 3.91
C GLN A 121 -15.43 4.80 3.01
N ALA A 122 -15.00 6.01 3.39
CA ALA A 122 -15.20 7.20 2.57
C ALA A 122 -14.63 7.03 1.16
N ARG A 123 -13.40 6.48 1.02
CA ARG A 123 -12.81 6.19 -0.30
C ARG A 123 -13.65 5.20 -1.11
N SER A 124 -14.25 4.20 -0.47
CA SER A 124 -15.10 3.22 -1.15
C SER A 124 -16.42 3.84 -1.67
N GLU A 125 -16.99 4.79 -0.94
CA GLU A 125 -18.21 5.51 -1.32
C GLU A 125 -17.99 6.41 -2.56
N TRP A 126 -16.78 6.94 -2.73
CA TRP A 126 -16.39 7.70 -3.94
C TRP A 126 -16.10 6.83 -5.16
N GLY A 127 -15.96 5.50 -5.00
CA GLY A 127 -15.58 4.58 -6.06
C GLY A 127 -16.45 4.66 -7.33
N PRO A 128 -17.80 4.64 -7.22
CA PRO A 128 -18.69 4.78 -8.38
C PRO A 128 -18.49 6.11 -9.13
N ILE A 129 -18.36 7.22 -8.40
CA ILE A 129 -18.16 8.55 -8.99
C ILE A 129 -16.82 8.61 -9.72
N PHE A 130 -15.75 8.12 -9.06
CA PHE A 130 -14.42 8.07 -9.66
C PHE A 130 -14.39 7.26 -10.96
N ASN A 131 -15.09 6.12 -11.01
CA ASN A 131 -15.19 5.29 -12.22
C ASN A 131 -15.88 6.02 -13.38
N ILE A 132 -16.94 6.80 -13.10
CA ILE A 132 -17.62 7.62 -14.11
C ILE A 132 -16.67 8.69 -14.65
N LEU A 133 -16.01 9.44 -13.75
CA LEU A 133 -15.07 10.48 -14.14
C LEU A 133 -13.90 9.90 -14.95
N LYS A 134 -13.34 8.76 -14.55
CA LYS A 134 -12.26 8.08 -15.27
C LYS A 134 -12.66 7.73 -16.71
N ARG A 135 -13.90 7.31 -16.95
CA ARG A 135 -14.41 7.02 -18.30
C ARG A 135 -14.55 8.27 -19.16
N ILE A 136 -14.91 9.42 -18.56
CA ILE A 136 -15.07 10.69 -19.27
C ILE A 136 -13.71 11.32 -19.59
N PHE A 137 -12.77 11.29 -18.64
CA PHE A 137 -11.49 11.99 -18.73
C PHE A 137 -10.35 11.14 -19.31
N ASN A 138 -10.56 9.84 -19.59
CA ASN A 138 -9.56 8.97 -20.23
C ASN A 138 -10.13 8.27 -21.49
N PRO A 139 -10.30 8.98 -22.62
CA PRO A 139 -11.06 8.50 -23.79
C PRO A 139 -10.34 7.49 -24.70
N GLN A 140 -9.10 7.07 -24.41
CA GLN A 140 -8.27 6.28 -25.36
C GLN A 140 -8.75 4.84 -25.66
N PHE A 141 -9.88 4.37 -25.11
CA PHE A 141 -10.33 2.98 -25.29
C PHE A 141 -11.72 2.81 -25.93
N HIS A 142 -12.34 3.86 -26.48
CA HIS A 142 -13.72 3.78 -27.01
C HIS A 142 -13.88 4.18 -28.48
N ILE A 143 -12.93 3.82 -29.35
CA ILE A 143 -13.17 3.82 -30.80
C ILE A 143 -13.33 2.38 -31.26
N GLN A 144 -14.56 1.86 -31.23
CA GLN A 144 -14.89 0.76 -32.13
C GLN A 144 -15.15 1.35 -33.52
N PRO A 145 -14.48 0.88 -34.59
CA PRO A 145 -14.81 1.32 -35.93
C PRO A 145 -16.23 0.84 -36.27
N LYS A 146 -17.17 1.77 -36.40
CA LYS A 146 -18.47 1.50 -37.04
C LYS A 146 -18.18 1.01 -38.45
N LYS A 147 -18.34 -0.29 -38.69
CA LYS A 147 -18.43 -0.83 -40.05
C LYS A 147 -19.71 -0.27 -40.66
N PHE A 148 -19.57 0.69 -41.58
CA PHE A 148 -20.63 1.02 -42.51
C PHE A 148 -20.73 -0.12 -43.51
N HIS A 149 -21.82 -0.89 -43.46
CA HIS A 149 -22.21 -1.73 -44.57
C HIS A 149 -22.90 -0.87 -45.63
N LYS A 150 -22.45 -1.06 -46.86
CA LYS A 150 -22.85 -0.36 -48.09
C LYS A 150 -24.22 -0.80 -48.56
#